data_AF-A0A4P9WUF9-F1
#
_entry.id   AF-A0A4P9WUF9-F1
#
_cell.length_a   1.000
_cell.length_b   1.000
_cell.length_c   1.000
_cell.angle_alpha   90.00
_cell.angle_beta   90.00
_cell.angle_gamma   90.00
#
_symmetry.space_group_name_H-M   'P 1'
#
loop_
_entity.id
_entity.type
_entity.pdbx_description
1 polymer ?
#
loop_
_entity_poly.entity_id
_entity_poly.type
_entity_poly.pdbx_seq_one_letter_code
_entity_poly.pdbx_strand_id
1 'polypeptide(L)'
;ANQRTNVFVIDPSFSLSWGGSSIVFVQLEGFFSLLDLASWDYVINLSGYDYPLQSTLSIHTYVSKFPGKIWINWWEEWEVESRITRPMFPLKNFAWCEGPASAPNRNYEATMGDRFPKIKHHQWMILSREFIEHLRVDRDAHDLLAWMEHTWIPDESYFGMGGRGPSARSTAATGT
;
A
#
# COMPACT_ATOMS: atom_id res chain seq x y z
N ALA A 1 -29.18 11.98 -15.26
CA ALA A 1 -27.78 11.51 -15.29
C ALA A 1 -27.74 10.14 -14.63
N ASN A 2 -27.18 9.12 -15.29
CA ASN A 2 -27.15 7.75 -14.78
C ASN A 2 -26.19 7.65 -13.59
N GLN A 3 -26.70 7.84 -12.37
CA GLN A 3 -25.97 7.47 -11.16
C GLN A 3 -25.86 5.95 -11.11
N ARG A 4 -24.63 5.43 -11.21
CA ARG A 4 -24.34 4.03 -10.90
C ARG A 4 -24.42 3.88 -9.39
N THR A 5 -25.13 2.87 -8.89
CA THR A 5 -25.34 2.63 -7.45
C THR A 5 -24.11 2.06 -6.74
N ASN A 6 -23.10 1.63 -7.50
CA ASN A 6 -21.87 1.01 -7.01
C ASN A 6 -20.61 1.82 -7.38
N VAL A 7 -20.77 3.12 -7.66
CA VAL A 7 -19.65 4.02 -7.94
C VAL A 7 -19.72 5.17 -6.95
N PHE A 8 -18.63 5.36 -6.23
CA PHE A 8 -18.50 6.35 -5.18
C PHE A 8 -17.26 7.21 -5.46
N VAL A 9 -17.32 8.46 -5.03
CA VAL A 9 -16.20 9.40 -5.08
C VAL A 9 -15.85 9.74 -3.64
N ILE A 10 -14.57 9.61 -3.27
CA ILE A 10 -14.08 9.99 -1.94
C ILE A 10 -14.21 11.51 -1.78
N ASP A 11 -14.79 11.94 -0.67
CA ASP A 11 -14.95 13.34 -0.30
C ASP A 11 -14.64 13.51 1.21
N PRO A 12 -13.68 14.36 1.61
CA PRO A 12 -12.88 15.24 0.77
C PRO A 12 -11.79 14.52 -0.04
N SER A 13 -11.44 15.09 -1.19
CA SER A 13 -10.30 14.63 -2.01
C SER A 13 -8.95 14.91 -1.34
N PHE A 14 -7.97 14.04 -1.59
CA PHE A 14 -6.61 14.18 -1.07
C PHE A 14 -5.73 15.05 -1.98
N SER A 15 -4.88 15.89 -1.40
CA SER A 15 -3.75 16.50 -2.11
C SER A 15 -2.59 15.51 -2.17
N LEU A 16 -2.32 14.98 -3.36
CA LEU A 16 -1.26 13.99 -3.57
C LEU A 16 0.06 14.68 -3.87
N SER A 17 1.13 14.20 -3.24
CA SER A 17 2.51 14.53 -3.56
C SER A 17 3.23 13.35 -4.18
N TRP A 18 3.92 13.57 -5.29
CA TRP A 18 4.77 12.55 -5.89
C TRP A 18 5.89 12.16 -4.92
N GLY A 19 6.04 10.85 -4.70
CA GLY A 19 7.03 10.28 -3.78
C GLY A 19 6.72 10.47 -2.29
N GLY A 20 5.54 10.96 -1.93
CA GLY A 20 5.11 11.15 -0.55
C GLY A 20 4.09 10.11 -0.07
N SER A 21 3.96 9.99 1.24
CA SER A 21 3.02 9.09 1.93
C SER A 21 1.54 9.37 1.63
N SER A 22 1.20 10.54 1.11
CA SER A 22 -0.16 10.87 0.65
C SER A 22 -0.73 9.83 -0.33
N ILE A 23 0.12 9.16 -1.12
CA ILE A 23 -0.32 8.10 -2.05
C ILE A 23 -0.77 6.86 -1.26
N VAL A 24 0.01 6.44 -0.26
CA VAL A 24 -0.36 5.33 0.65
C VAL A 24 -1.64 5.68 1.40
N PHE A 25 -1.77 6.91 1.88
CA PHE A 25 -2.94 7.36 2.64
C PHE A 25 -4.23 7.32 1.81
N VAL A 26 -4.21 7.81 0.56
CA VAL A 26 -5.40 7.76 -0.30
C VAL A 26 -5.74 6.32 -0.70
N GLN A 27 -4.73 5.45 -0.88
CA GLN A 27 -4.96 4.03 -1.14
C GLN A 27 -5.63 3.35 0.07
N LEU A 28 -5.10 3.56 1.27
CA LEU A 28 -5.69 3.03 2.51
C LEU A 28 -7.10 3.56 2.75
N GLU A 29 -7.33 4.87 2.58
CA GLU A 29 -8.66 5.46 2.74
C GLU A 29 -9.66 4.86 1.76
N GLY A 30 -9.26 4.69 0.49
CA GLY A 30 -10.09 4.03 -0.51
C GLY A 30 -10.40 2.57 -0.16
N PHE A 31 -9.40 1.82 0.30
CA PHE A 31 -9.60 0.42 0.68
C PHE A 31 -10.50 0.28 1.92
N PHE A 32 -10.33 1.13 2.94
CA PHE A 32 -11.17 1.11 4.14
C PHE A 32 -12.59 1.57 3.84
N SER A 33 -12.75 2.59 3.00
CA SER A 33 -14.07 3.00 2.50
C SER A 33 -14.78 1.85 1.78
N LEU A 34 -14.06 1.08 0.96
CA LEU A 34 -14.65 -0.07 0.28
C LEU A 34 -15.09 -1.17 1.26
N LEU A 35 -14.36 -1.39 2.37
CA LEU A 35 -14.79 -2.35 3.41
C LEU A 35 -16.15 -1.97 4.01
N ASP A 36 -16.42 -0.66 4.15
CA ASP A 36 -17.64 -0.14 4.76
C ASP A 36 -18.81 -0.05 3.77
N LEU A 37 -18.52 0.20 2.49
CA LEU A 37 -19.53 0.43 1.46
C LEU A 37 -20.12 -0.84 0.85
N ALA A 38 -19.39 -1.95 0.82
CA ALA A 38 -19.80 -3.13 0.07
C ALA A 38 -19.17 -4.44 0.58
N SER A 39 -19.71 -5.56 0.08
CA SER A 39 -19.05 -6.86 0.17
C SER A 39 -18.36 -7.21 -1.14
N TRP A 40 -17.11 -7.63 -1.03
CA TRP A 40 -16.21 -7.97 -2.14
C TRP A 40 -15.10 -8.90 -1.63
N ASP A 41 -14.41 -9.59 -2.54
CA ASP A 41 -13.34 -10.54 -2.19
C ASP A 41 -11.93 -9.96 -2.43
N TYR A 42 -11.77 -9.18 -3.51
CA TYR A 42 -10.52 -8.55 -3.89
C TYR A 42 -10.70 -7.10 -4.31
N VAL A 43 -9.67 -6.29 -4.04
CA VAL A 43 -9.50 -4.95 -4.61
C VAL A 43 -8.33 -4.94 -5.58
N ILE A 44 -8.52 -4.25 -6.71
CA ILE A 44 -7.49 -3.98 -7.71
C ILE A 44 -7.36 -2.46 -7.80
N ASN A 45 -6.21 -1.90 -7.44
CA ASN A 45 -5.99 -0.47 -7.61
C ASN A 45 -5.60 -0.15 -9.06
N LEU A 46 -6.09 0.98 -9.58
CA LEU A 46 -5.84 1.48 -10.93
C LEU A 46 -5.64 3.01 -10.91
N SER A 47 -4.92 3.56 -11.88
CA SER A 47 -4.85 4.98 -12.22
C SER A 47 -5.75 5.30 -13.41
N GLY A 48 -5.84 6.59 -13.75
CA GLY A 48 -6.46 7.05 -14.99
C GLY A 48 -5.71 6.66 -16.28
N TYR A 49 -4.54 6.02 -16.19
CA TYR A 49 -3.75 5.57 -17.34
C TYR A 49 -3.78 4.05 -17.55
N ASP A 50 -4.45 3.29 -16.67
CA ASP A 50 -4.54 1.85 -16.78
C ASP A 50 -5.67 1.41 -17.72
N TYR A 51 -5.44 0.31 -18.44
CA TYR A 51 -6.44 -0.28 -19.34
C TYR A 51 -6.45 -1.81 -19.23
N PRO A 52 -7.62 -2.46 -19.11
CA PRO A 52 -7.70 -3.91 -18.94
C PRO A 52 -7.32 -4.64 -20.23
N LEU A 53 -6.44 -5.64 -20.10
CA LEU A 53 -6.08 -6.57 -21.19
C LEU A 53 -6.91 -7.86 -21.19
N GLN A 54 -7.69 -8.07 -20.13
CA GLN A 54 -8.50 -9.26 -19.89
C GLN A 54 -9.94 -8.86 -19.57
N SER A 55 -10.90 -9.72 -19.87
CA SER A 55 -12.30 -9.49 -19.52
C SER A 55 -12.50 -9.58 -18.00
N THR A 56 -13.52 -8.90 -17.48
CA THR A 56 -13.91 -9.01 -16.07
C THR A 56 -14.19 -10.47 -15.66
N LEU A 57 -14.80 -11.26 -16.54
CA LEU A 57 -15.06 -12.68 -16.29
C LEU A 57 -13.76 -13.49 -16.18
N SER A 58 -12.78 -13.22 -17.05
CA SER A 58 -11.46 -13.87 -17.01
C SER A 58 -10.72 -13.55 -15.71
N ILE A 59 -10.72 -12.27 -15.30
CA ILE A 59 -10.11 -11.81 -14.05
C ILE A 59 -10.79 -12.49 -12.85
N HIS A 60 -12.11 -12.42 -12.76
CA HIS A 60 -12.90 -13.05 -11.70
C HIS A 60 -12.61 -14.55 -11.59
N THR A 61 -12.64 -15.27 -12.73
CA THR A 61 -12.38 -16.72 -12.77
C THR A 61 -10.97 -17.06 -12.30
N TYR A 62 -9.99 -16.20 -12.54
CA TYR A 62 -8.62 -16.42 -12.09
C TYR A 62 -8.47 -16.19 -10.58
N VAL A 63 -8.89 -15.03 -10.08
CA VAL A 63 -8.68 -14.67 -8.66
C VAL A 63 -9.49 -15.56 -7.71
N SER A 64 -10.68 -16.01 -8.13
CA SER A 64 -11.54 -16.92 -7.35
C SER A 64 -10.88 -18.26 -6.99
N LYS A 65 -9.78 -18.64 -7.67
CA LYS A 65 -9.05 -19.88 -7.40
C LYS A 65 -8.09 -19.78 -6.21
N PHE A 66 -7.83 -18.57 -5.70
CA PHE A 66 -6.77 -18.33 -4.72
C PHE A 66 -7.25 -17.49 -3.53
N PRO A 67 -8.26 -17.95 -2.77
CA PRO A 67 -8.81 -17.20 -1.63
C PRO A 67 -7.72 -16.71 -0.68
N GLY A 68 -7.81 -15.45 -0.23
CA GLY A 68 -6.85 -14.81 0.67
C GLY A 68 -5.48 -14.46 0.07
N LYS A 69 -5.17 -14.87 -1.17
CA LYS A 69 -3.90 -14.53 -1.83
C LYS A 69 -3.81 -13.03 -2.14
N ILE A 70 -2.63 -12.46 -1.88
CA ILE A 70 -2.28 -11.12 -2.38
C ILE A 70 -1.32 -11.23 -3.57
N TRP A 71 -1.48 -10.36 -4.56
CA TRP A 71 -0.55 -10.21 -5.68
C TRP A 71 0.14 -8.87 -5.57
N ILE A 72 1.35 -8.92 -5.01
CA ILE A 72 2.31 -7.82 -4.98
C ILE A 72 3.58 -8.36 -5.63
N ASN A 73 4.00 -7.77 -6.74
CA ASN A 73 5.29 -8.09 -7.36
C ASN A 73 6.39 -7.27 -6.67
N TRP A 74 7.36 -7.96 -6.07
CA TRP A 74 8.37 -7.37 -5.17
C TRP A 74 9.76 -7.93 -5.44
N TRP A 75 10.78 -7.17 -5.07
CA TRP A 75 12.18 -7.53 -5.21
C TRP A 75 13.04 -6.80 -4.16
N GLU A 76 14.25 -7.30 -3.95
CA GLU A 76 15.29 -6.59 -3.20
C GLU A 76 15.98 -5.61 -4.14
N GLU A 77 16.18 -4.38 -3.69
CA GLU A 77 16.83 -3.33 -4.46
C GLU A 77 17.68 -2.47 -3.51
N TRP A 78 18.92 -2.19 -3.90
CA TRP A 78 19.87 -1.48 -3.05
C TRP A 78 19.41 -0.06 -2.67
N GLU A 79 18.60 0.58 -3.53
CA GLU A 79 18.11 1.93 -3.29
C GLU A 79 17.09 2.02 -2.14
N VAL A 80 16.44 0.90 -1.78
CA VAL A 80 15.38 0.85 -0.75
C VAL A 80 15.91 1.36 0.58
N GLU A 81 17.15 1.01 0.92
CA GLU A 81 17.83 1.50 2.12
C GLU A 81 17.76 3.03 2.21
N SER A 82 18.14 3.72 1.13
CA SER A 82 18.15 5.18 1.09
C SER A 82 16.75 5.79 1.09
N ARG A 83 15.76 5.09 0.49
CA ARG A 83 14.36 5.53 0.44
C ARG A 83 13.70 5.53 1.81
N ILE A 84 13.93 4.49 2.61
CA ILE A 84 13.25 4.30 3.90
C ILE A 84 13.97 4.96 5.08
N THR A 85 15.28 5.17 4.98
CA THR A 85 16.07 5.78 6.07
C THR A 85 16.13 7.29 5.96
N ARG A 86 16.04 7.86 4.76
CA ARG A 86 16.10 9.31 4.59
C ARG A 86 14.73 9.95 4.85
N PRO A 87 14.64 10.98 5.72
CA PRO A 87 13.39 11.68 5.92
C PRO A 87 13.00 12.49 4.67
N MET A 88 11.75 12.37 4.24
CA MET A 88 11.17 13.10 3.11
C MET A 88 9.89 13.82 3.53
N PHE A 89 9.72 15.06 3.04
CA PHE A 89 8.56 15.91 3.32
C PHE A 89 8.00 16.49 2.02
N PRO A 90 6.66 16.60 1.88
CA PRO A 90 6.05 17.23 0.72
C PRO A 90 6.40 18.72 0.68
N LEU A 91 6.60 19.24 -0.54
CA LEU A 91 6.66 20.68 -0.74
C LEU A 91 5.31 21.35 -0.48
N LYS A 92 5.32 22.66 -0.24
CA LYS A 92 4.10 23.45 0.00
C LYS A 92 3.05 23.31 -1.13
N ASN A 93 3.50 23.08 -2.36
CA ASN A 93 2.63 22.91 -3.53
C ASN A 93 2.28 21.44 -3.83
N PHE A 94 2.71 20.49 -3.00
CA PHE A 94 2.51 19.05 -3.19
C PHE A 94 3.00 18.51 -4.54
N ALA A 95 3.92 19.19 -5.23
CA ALA A 95 4.40 18.69 -6.52
C ALA A 95 5.27 17.44 -6.37
N TRP A 96 6.08 17.38 -5.30
CA TRP A 96 6.98 16.27 -4.99
C TRP A 96 7.50 16.38 -3.53
N CYS A 97 8.29 15.40 -3.08
CA CYS A 97 8.87 15.34 -1.73
C CYS A 97 10.38 15.57 -1.68
N GLU A 98 10.83 16.37 -0.71
CA GLU A 98 12.23 16.71 -0.45
C GLU A 98 12.69 16.23 0.93
N GLY A 99 13.94 15.77 1.00
CA GLY A 99 14.62 15.49 2.27
C GLY A 99 15.69 16.53 2.55
N PRO A 100 15.66 17.25 3.69
CA PRO A 100 16.66 18.26 4.01
C PRO A 100 18.07 17.66 4.04
N ALA A 101 19.04 18.30 3.38
CA ALA A 101 20.40 17.77 3.30
C ALA A 101 21.08 17.63 4.68
N SER A 102 20.65 18.41 5.67
CA SER A 102 21.14 18.37 7.05
C SER A 102 20.39 17.38 7.95
N ALA A 103 19.31 16.77 7.48
CA ALA A 103 18.53 15.85 8.30
C ALA A 103 19.29 14.53 8.47
N PRO A 104 19.42 14.02 9.71
CA PRO A 104 20.07 12.74 9.94
C PRO A 104 19.22 11.60 9.35
N ASN A 105 19.90 10.55 8.88
CA ASN A 105 19.22 9.31 8.52
C ASN A 105 18.53 8.71 9.74
N ARG A 106 17.37 8.12 9.50
CA ARG A 106 16.59 7.39 10.48
C ARG A 106 17.17 5.99 10.64
N ASN A 107 17.29 5.54 11.89
CA ASN A 107 17.87 4.24 12.19
C ASN A 107 16.83 3.12 12.02
N TYR A 108 16.69 2.61 10.79
CA TYR A 108 15.74 1.54 10.47
C TYR A 108 16.01 0.25 11.27
N GLU A 109 17.28 -0.16 11.36
CA GLU A 109 17.64 -1.42 12.00
C GLU A 109 17.24 -1.45 13.49
N ALA A 110 17.43 -0.33 14.19
CA ALA A 110 17.08 -0.25 15.61
C ALA A 110 15.56 -0.23 15.89
N THR A 111 14.71 0.04 14.90
CA THR A 111 13.27 0.26 15.12
C THR A 111 12.35 -0.71 14.36
N MET A 112 12.77 -1.13 13.18
CA MET A 112 11.96 -1.89 12.21
C MET A 112 12.68 -3.09 11.60
N GLY A 113 14.02 -3.14 11.64
CA GLY A 113 14.86 -4.14 10.98
C GLY A 113 14.47 -5.60 11.26
N ASP A 114 14.22 -5.92 12.52
CA ASP A 114 13.85 -7.27 12.94
C ASP A 114 12.40 -7.65 12.58
N ARG A 115 11.56 -6.64 12.28
CA ARG A 115 10.12 -6.84 12.03
C ARG A 115 9.81 -6.95 10.55
N PHE A 116 10.37 -6.06 9.74
CA PHE A 116 9.99 -5.92 8.33
C PHE A 116 11.20 -6.06 7.40
N PRO A 117 11.09 -6.81 6.29
CA PRO A 117 12.15 -6.89 5.31
C PRO A 117 12.21 -5.60 4.48
N LYS A 118 13.41 -5.15 4.10
CA LYS A 118 13.58 -4.00 3.20
C LYS A 118 13.35 -4.45 1.76
N ILE A 119 12.17 -4.19 1.22
CA ILE A 119 11.81 -4.60 -0.14
C ILE A 119 11.18 -3.47 -0.93
N LYS A 120 11.33 -3.57 -2.24
CA LYS A 120 10.61 -2.77 -3.22
C LYS A 120 9.49 -3.60 -3.84
N HIS A 121 8.41 -2.97 -4.23
CA HIS A 121 7.32 -3.55 -4.98
C HIS A 121 6.71 -2.54 -5.95
N HIS A 122 5.95 -3.03 -6.92
CA HIS A 122 5.16 -2.15 -7.79
C HIS A 122 3.98 -1.53 -7.02
N GLN A 123 3.62 -0.30 -7.37
CA GLN A 123 2.44 0.40 -6.84
C GLN A 123 1.11 -0.32 -7.17
N TRP A 124 1.10 -1.16 -8.21
CA TRP A 124 -0.08 -1.90 -8.69
C TRP A 124 -0.20 -3.26 -8.01
N MET A 125 -1.37 -3.51 -7.43
CA MET A 125 -1.61 -4.64 -6.55
C MET A 125 -3.00 -5.24 -6.76
N ILE A 126 -3.14 -6.52 -6.41
CA ILE A 126 -4.43 -7.16 -6.16
C ILE A 126 -4.40 -7.65 -4.72
N LEU A 127 -5.26 -7.09 -3.87
CA LEU A 127 -5.26 -7.35 -2.44
C LEU A 127 -6.56 -8.05 -2.05
N SER A 128 -6.46 -9.07 -1.20
CA SER A 128 -7.62 -9.73 -0.62
C SER A 128 -8.28 -8.85 0.43
N ARG A 129 -9.59 -9.04 0.65
CA ARG A 129 -10.33 -8.34 1.69
C ARG A 129 -9.69 -8.54 3.06
N GLU A 130 -9.31 -9.77 3.40
CA GLU A 130 -8.72 -10.11 4.70
C GLU A 130 -7.42 -9.36 4.95
N PHE A 131 -6.62 -9.14 3.90
CA PHE A 131 -5.40 -8.34 4.02
C PHE A 131 -5.69 -6.87 4.27
N ILE A 132 -6.71 -6.29 3.62
CA ILE A 132 -7.13 -4.91 3.89
C ILE A 132 -7.69 -4.76 5.31
N GLU A 133 -8.50 -5.72 5.77
CA GLU A 133 -9.01 -5.76 7.14
C GLU A 133 -7.87 -5.81 8.16
N HIS A 134 -6.84 -6.64 7.89
CA HIS A 134 -5.61 -6.67 8.68
C HIS A 134 -4.94 -5.30 8.75
N LEU A 135 -4.71 -4.63 7.61
CA LEU A 135 -4.11 -3.28 7.58
C LEU A 135 -4.90 -2.24 8.39
N ARG A 136 -6.22 -2.43 8.54
CA ARG A 136 -7.10 -1.50 9.28
C ARG A 136 -6.90 -1.58 10.80
N VAL A 137 -6.57 -2.75 11.33
CA VAL A 137 -6.60 -3.01 12.79
C VAL A 137 -5.28 -3.47 13.38
N ASP A 138 -4.34 -3.94 12.56
CA ASP A 138 -3.11 -4.55 13.02
C ASP A 138 -2.08 -3.52 13.50
N ARG A 139 -1.50 -3.76 14.68
CA ARG A 139 -0.54 -2.85 15.30
C ARG A 139 0.77 -2.79 14.53
N ASP A 140 1.27 -3.90 13.99
CA ASP A 140 2.50 -3.89 13.21
C ASP A 140 2.30 -3.11 11.90
N ALA A 141 1.13 -3.25 11.26
CA ALA A 141 0.78 -2.44 10.09
C ALA A 141 0.75 -0.94 10.41
N HIS A 142 0.16 -0.54 11.55
CA HIS A 142 0.13 0.86 11.99
C HIS A 142 1.51 1.40 12.36
N ASP A 143 2.32 0.62 13.10
CA ASP A 143 3.69 0.98 13.44
C ASP A 143 4.53 1.19 12.16
N LEU A 144 4.38 0.30 11.17
CA LEU A 144 5.06 0.42 9.88
C LEU A 144 4.57 1.66 9.12
N LEU A 145 3.26 1.94 9.09
CA LEU A 145 2.70 3.11 8.43
C LEU A 145 3.24 4.41 9.04
N ALA A 146 3.24 4.51 10.36
CA ALA A 146 3.80 5.64 11.09
C ALA A 146 5.30 5.81 10.81
N TRP A 147 6.04 4.71 10.67
CA TRP A 147 7.43 4.79 10.23
C TRP A 147 7.54 5.28 8.79
N MET A 148 6.71 4.82 7.88
CA MET A 148 6.86 5.12 6.45
C MET A 148 6.31 6.49 6.04
N GLU A 149 5.59 7.20 6.93
CA GLU A 149 5.00 8.51 6.68
C GLU A 149 5.98 9.55 6.09
N HIS A 150 7.23 9.54 6.55
CA HIS A 150 8.28 10.46 6.10
C HIS A 150 9.40 9.75 5.34
N THR A 151 9.06 8.77 4.51
CA THR A 151 10.01 8.07 3.63
C THR A 151 9.74 8.41 2.16
N TRP A 152 10.69 8.08 1.29
CA TRP A 152 10.55 8.33 -0.14
C TRP A 152 9.83 7.18 -0.86
N ILE A 153 8.77 7.51 -1.59
CA ILE A 153 7.96 6.55 -2.38
C ILE A 153 7.53 5.34 -1.52
N PRO A 154 6.87 5.57 -0.36
CA PRO A 154 6.48 4.48 0.54
C PRO A 154 5.46 3.53 -0.09
N ASP A 155 4.72 3.98 -1.09
CA ASP A 155 3.75 3.21 -1.87
C ASP A 155 4.38 2.09 -2.71
N GLU A 156 5.70 2.12 -2.92
CA GLU A 156 6.49 1.03 -3.51
C GLU A 156 7.14 0.12 -2.46
N SER A 157 6.79 0.22 -1.18
CA SER A 157 7.36 -0.63 -0.12
C SER A 157 6.34 -1.07 0.94
N TYR A 158 5.47 -0.18 1.40
CA TYR A 158 4.60 -0.35 2.57
C TYR A 158 3.76 -1.63 2.53
N PHE A 159 3.02 -1.87 1.45
CA PHE A 159 2.12 -3.01 1.34
C PHE A 159 2.88 -4.34 1.25
N GLY A 160 4.00 -4.34 0.50
CA GLY A 160 4.86 -5.52 0.39
C GLY A 160 5.50 -5.88 1.73
N MET A 161 6.03 -4.88 2.44
CA MET A 161 6.65 -5.01 3.76
C MET A 161 5.63 -5.48 4.80
N GLY A 162 4.46 -4.83 4.87
CA GLY A 162 3.36 -5.18 5.77
C GLY A 162 2.88 -6.62 5.54
N GLY A 163 2.70 -7.02 4.27
CA GLY A 163 2.34 -8.39 3.90
C GLY A 163 3.41 -9.45 4.19
N ARG A 164 4.61 -9.05 4.61
CA ARG A 164 5.71 -9.93 5.06
C ARG A 164 6.11 -9.69 6.50
N GLY A 165 5.40 -8.81 7.22
CA GLY A 165 5.62 -8.55 8.63
C GLY A 165 5.28 -9.75 9.51
N PRO A 166 5.58 -9.68 10.81
CA PRO A 166 5.37 -10.78 11.75
C PRO A 166 3.90 -11.24 11.77
N SER A 167 2.97 -10.29 11.84
CA SER A 167 1.54 -10.53 11.95
C SER A 167 0.90 -11.07 10.65
N ALA A 168 1.45 -10.73 9.48
CA ALA A 168 1.03 -11.29 8.19
C ALA A 168 1.55 -12.74 7.96
N ARG A 169 2.70 -13.10 8.54
CA ARG A 169 3.21 -14.49 8.47
C ARG A 169 2.37 -15.45 9.29
N SER A 170 1.79 -15.01 10.40
CA SER A 170 0.88 -15.84 11.21
C SER A 170 -0.46 -16.14 10.52
N THR A 171 -0.95 -15.24 9.66
CA THR A 171 -2.19 -15.46 8.90
C THR A 171 -1.98 -16.32 7.65
N ALA A 172 -0.77 -16.30 7.07
CA ALA A 172 -0.41 -17.17 5.94
C ALA A 172 -0.16 -18.64 6.37
N ALA A 173 0.19 -18.90 7.62
CA ALA A 173 0.49 -20.24 8.15
C ALA A 173 -0.75 -21.15 8.28
N THR A 174 -1.96 -20.64 8.05
CA THR A 174 -3.20 -21.42 8.06
C THR A 174 -3.70 -21.82 6.66
N GLY A 175 -2.92 -21.58 5.60
CA GLY A 175 -3.35 -21.77 4.21
C GLY A 175 -2.34 -22.46 3.28
N THR A 176 -1.67 -23.51 3.74
CA THR A 176 -0.92 -24.43 2.86
C THR A 176 -1.69 -25.72 2.62
#